data_AF-A0A961JFU5-F1
#
_entry.id   AF-A0A961JFU5-F1
#
_cell.length_a   1.000
_cell.length_b   1.000
_cell.length_c   1.000
_cell.angle_alpha   90.00
_cell.angle_beta   90.00
_cell.angle_gamma   90.00
#
_symmetry.space_group_name_H-M   'P 1'
#
loop_
_entity.id
_entity.type
_entity.pdbx_description
1 polymer ?
#
loop_
_entity_poly.entity_id
_entity_poly.type
_entity_poly.pdbx_seq_one_letter_code
_entity_poly.pdbx_strand_id
1 'polypeptide(L)'
;KKLDRYDIENATQAELAVQAVTSRDLAVTSVEAKPASRNPSPPFMTSTLQQEASRKFGMGARQCMNAAQRLYEAGHITYMRTDGIDMAPEAVTAAREAIKARYGADYVPAAPRIYKNKAKNAQEAHECIRPTDMAADADQLNLKEADQKKLYDLIWKRTLACQMESARLERTTVDVGSRDGQVELRATGQVVLFDGFLKVYEEGRDEVVDEDDKRLPQIARGEKAEKRSVTPEQHFTQPPPRYTEATLVKKMEELGIGRPSTYASVVTTIQEREYVRKDKNRLIPEDKGRLVTAFLTNYFRRYVEYDFT
;
A
#
# COMPACT_ATOMS: atom_id res chain seq x y z
N LYS A 1 -3.40 22.55 16.53
CA LYS A 1 -4.44 21.63 17.06
C LYS A 1 -4.81 22.14 18.46
N LYS A 2 -6.08 22.03 18.88
CA LYS A 2 -6.46 22.28 20.28
C LYS A 2 -5.89 21.12 21.12
N LEU A 3 -5.22 21.45 22.22
CA LEU A 3 -4.58 20.45 23.06
C LEU A 3 -5.66 19.74 23.89
N ASP A 4 -5.62 18.40 23.91
CA ASP A 4 -6.54 17.55 24.65
C ASP A 4 -5.94 17.09 25.99
N ARG A 5 -6.74 16.42 26.83
CA ARG A 5 -6.41 16.05 28.22
C ARG A 5 -5.11 15.23 28.42
N TYR A 6 -4.55 14.65 27.36
CA TYR A 6 -3.33 13.85 27.38
C TYR A 6 -2.18 14.42 26.54
N ASP A 7 -2.35 15.63 26.01
CA ASP A 7 -1.31 16.24 25.18
C ASP A 7 -0.14 16.73 26.05
N ILE A 8 1.08 16.50 25.56
CA ILE A 8 2.33 16.97 26.15
C ILE A 8 2.77 18.19 25.36
N GLU A 9 2.60 19.38 25.93
CA GLU A 9 2.62 20.64 25.17
C GLU A 9 4.03 21.16 24.91
N ASN A 10 4.99 20.79 25.75
CA ASN A 10 6.34 21.34 25.76
C ASN A 10 7.37 20.38 26.34
N ALA A 11 8.64 20.75 26.20
CA ALA A 11 9.78 19.96 26.67
C ALA A 11 9.73 19.68 28.18
N THR A 12 9.35 20.65 29.01
CA THR A 12 9.27 20.47 30.47
C THR A 12 8.26 19.38 30.84
N GLN A 13 7.06 19.39 30.24
CA GLN A 13 6.06 18.35 30.47
C GLN A 13 6.52 16.98 29.96
N ALA A 14 7.22 16.95 28.81
CA ALA A 14 7.79 15.71 28.28
C ALA A 14 8.85 15.12 29.22
N GLU A 15 9.76 15.95 29.74
CA GLU A 15 10.78 15.54 30.70
C GLU A 15 10.17 15.01 32.00
N LEU A 16 9.11 15.66 32.51
CA LEU A 16 8.37 15.18 33.68
C LEU A 16 7.72 13.81 33.40
N ALA A 17 7.11 13.63 32.23
CA ALA A 17 6.54 12.34 31.82
C ALA A 17 7.62 11.25 31.71
N VAL A 18 8.78 11.56 31.12
CA VAL A 18 9.93 10.65 31.01
C VAL A 18 10.41 10.22 32.40
N GLN A 19 10.57 11.17 33.34
CA GLN A 19 10.95 10.86 34.71
C GLN A 19 9.90 10.01 35.42
N ALA A 20 8.61 10.30 35.23
CA ALA A 20 7.51 9.55 35.82
C ALA A 20 7.48 8.10 35.33
N VAL A 21 7.69 7.87 34.04
CA VAL A 21 7.77 6.53 33.42
C VAL A 21 9.03 5.79 33.90
N THR A 22 10.17 6.47 33.94
CA THR A 22 11.47 5.85 34.28
C THR A 22 11.51 5.39 35.74
N SER A 23 10.96 6.19 36.66
CA SER A 23 11.03 5.95 38.11
C SER A 23 10.05 4.89 38.65
N ARG A 24 9.09 4.41 37.83
CA ARG A 24 8.03 3.51 38.28
C ARG A 24 8.12 2.15 37.64
N ASP A 25 7.89 1.10 38.41
CA ASP A 25 7.64 -0.22 37.84
C ASP A 25 6.32 -0.22 37.04
N LEU A 26 6.37 -0.86 35.88
CA LEU A 26 5.23 -0.96 34.97
C LEU A 26 4.83 -2.42 34.79
N ALA A 27 3.53 -2.65 34.68
CA ALA A 27 2.96 -3.95 34.37
C ALA A 27 1.78 -3.78 33.41
N VAL A 28 1.47 -4.84 32.67
CA VAL A 28 0.31 -4.87 31.77
C VAL A 28 -0.96 -4.86 32.61
N THR A 29 -1.73 -3.78 32.52
CA THR A 29 -2.97 -3.60 33.29
C THR A 29 -4.18 -4.17 32.57
N SER A 30 -4.21 -4.05 31.24
CA SER A 30 -5.27 -4.54 30.37
C SER A 30 -4.70 -5.13 29.07
N VAL A 31 -5.38 -6.14 28.53
CA VAL A 31 -5.16 -6.64 27.16
C VAL A 31 -6.54 -6.85 26.55
N GLU A 32 -6.87 -6.07 25.54
CA GLU A 32 -8.09 -6.24 24.75
C GLU A 32 -7.72 -6.76 23.36
N ALA A 33 -8.15 -7.98 23.04
CA ALA A 33 -7.95 -8.58 21.72
C ALA A 33 -9.30 -8.69 20.99
N LYS A 34 -9.36 -8.19 19.76
CA LYS A 34 -10.55 -8.28 18.89
C LYS A 34 -10.19 -9.03 17.61
N PRO A 35 -10.93 -10.08 17.23
CA PRO A 35 -10.72 -10.76 15.97
C PRO A 35 -10.81 -9.78 14.79
N ALA A 36 -9.85 -9.88 13.88
CA ALA A 36 -9.78 -9.11 12.66
C ALA A 36 -9.44 -10.05 11.49
N SER A 37 -9.95 -9.74 10.32
CA SER A 37 -9.63 -10.46 9.09
C SER A 37 -9.19 -9.45 8.05
N ARG A 38 -8.11 -9.77 7.33
CA ARG A 38 -7.66 -8.99 6.19
C ARG A 38 -7.81 -9.84 4.94
N ASN A 39 -8.58 -9.33 3.99
CA ASN A 39 -8.75 -9.97 2.69
C ASN A 39 -7.60 -9.59 1.76
N PRO A 40 -7.20 -10.48 0.85
CA PRO A 40 -6.24 -10.14 -0.17
C PRO A 40 -6.81 -9.11 -1.15
N SER A 41 -5.95 -8.22 -1.59
CA SER A 41 -6.29 -7.20 -2.58
C SER A 41 -6.48 -7.82 -3.98
N PRO A 42 -7.24 -7.18 -4.89
CA PRO A 42 -7.51 -7.70 -6.24
C PRO A 42 -6.23 -7.90 -7.07
N PRO A 43 -6.24 -8.73 -8.14
CA PRO A 43 -5.12 -8.78 -9.08
C PRO A 43 -4.88 -7.41 -9.73
N PHE A 44 -3.72 -7.24 -10.35
CA PHE A 44 -3.33 -5.93 -10.88
C PHE A 44 -4.18 -5.51 -12.07
N MET A 45 -4.61 -4.26 -12.05
CA MET A 45 -4.84 -3.44 -13.24
C MET A 45 -3.68 -2.45 -13.42
N THR A 46 -3.64 -1.71 -14.54
CA THR A 46 -2.50 -0.85 -14.89
C THR A 46 -2.14 0.18 -13.82
N SER A 47 -3.14 0.87 -13.28
CA SER A 47 -2.95 1.89 -12.24
C SER A 47 -2.34 1.29 -10.97
N THR A 48 -2.88 0.17 -10.48
CA THR A 48 -2.39 -0.51 -9.28
C THR A 48 -1.00 -1.10 -9.46
N LEU A 49 -0.66 -1.59 -10.66
CA LEU A 49 0.70 -2.07 -10.96
C LEU A 49 1.71 -0.92 -10.91
N GLN A 50 1.39 0.22 -11.55
CA GLN A 50 2.26 1.41 -11.52
C GLN A 50 2.48 1.92 -10.09
N GLN A 51 1.41 1.94 -9.28
CA GLN A 51 1.49 2.35 -7.88
C GLN A 51 2.41 1.44 -7.07
N GLU A 52 2.21 0.11 -7.14
CA GLU A 52 3.00 -0.84 -6.34
C GLU A 52 4.46 -0.95 -6.82
N ALA A 53 4.71 -0.87 -8.14
CA ALA A 53 6.07 -0.82 -8.68
C ALA A 53 6.82 0.44 -8.22
N SER A 54 6.15 1.58 -8.16
CA SER A 54 6.72 2.82 -7.64
C SER A 54 7.02 2.73 -6.14
N ARG A 55 6.08 2.22 -5.34
CA ARG A 55 6.25 2.08 -3.88
C ARG A 55 7.35 1.11 -3.51
N LYS A 56 7.39 -0.07 -4.14
CA LYS A 56 8.30 -1.15 -3.75
C LYS A 56 9.69 -1.01 -4.38
N PHE A 57 9.78 -0.47 -5.58
CA PHE A 57 11.02 -0.47 -6.35
C PHE A 57 11.49 0.92 -6.79
N GLY A 58 10.73 1.98 -6.50
CA GLY A 58 11.01 3.33 -6.99
C GLY A 58 10.82 3.49 -8.50
N MET A 59 10.21 2.50 -9.18
CA MET A 59 10.02 2.53 -10.63
C MET A 59 9.01 3.63 -11.01
N GLY A 60 9.42 4.54 -11.89
CA GLY A 60 8.50 5.52 -12.48
C GLY A 60 7.47 4.86 -13.39
N ALA A 61 6.36 5.54 -13.68
CA ALA A 61 5.26 4.99 -14.48
C ALA A 61 5.75 4.53 -15.88
N ARG A 62 6.62 5.31 -16.54
CA ARG A 62 7.22 4.94 -17.83
C ARG A 62 8.10 3.69 -17.73
N GLN A 63 8.93 3.59 -16.71
CA GLN A 63 9.82 2.44 -16.50
C GLN A 63 9.01 1.16 -16.24
N CYS A 64 7.99 1.25 -15.38
CA CYS A 64 7.05 0.16 -15.12
C CYS A 64 6.39 -0.34 -16.41
N MET A 65 5.84 0.58 -17.22
CA MET A 65 5.15 0.19 -18.46
C MET A 65 6.10 -0.37 -19.52
N ASN A 66 7.33 0.11 -19.61
CA ASN A 66 8.34 -0.45 -20.52
C ASN A 66 8.75 -1.88 -20.13
N ALA A 67 8.92 -2.15 -18.83
CA ALA A 67 9.21 -3.50 -18.35
C ALA A 67 8.01 -4.44 -18.57
N ALA A 68 6.79 -3.98 -18.28
CA ALA A 68 5.57 -4.75 -18.51
C ALA A 68 5.35 -5.08 -20.00
N GLN A 69 5.59 -4.11 -20.91
CA GLN A 69 5.53 -4.32 -22.36
C GLN A 69 6.44 -5.48 -22.79
N ARG A 70 7.70 -5.50 -22.32
CA ARG A 70 8.65 -6.56 -22.67
C ARG A 70 8.26 -7.92 -22.11
N LEU A 71 7.73 -7.96 -20.88
CA LEU A 71 7.20 -9.19 -20.30
C LEU A 71 6.00 -9.73 -21.10
N TYR A 72 5.12 -8.84 -21.57
CA TYR A 72 3.98 -9.20 -22.40
C TYR A 72 4.42 -9.72 -23.78
N GLU A 73 5.34 -9.03 -24.45
CA GLU A 73 5.87 -9.44 -25.76
C GLU A 73 6.63 -10.77 -25.70
N ALA A 74 7.26 -11.07 -24.55
CA ALA A 74 7.89 -12.35 -24.28
C ALA A 74 6.90 -13.46 -23.86
N GLY A 75 5.60 -13.13 -23.73
CA GLY A 75 4.55 -14.07 -23.37
C GLY A 75 4.51 -14.46 -21.89
N HIS A 76 5.12 -13.68 -20.99
CA HIS A 76 5.18 -13.98 -19.55
C HIS A 76 3.98 -13.45 -18.76
N ILE A 77 3.35 -12.36 -19.22
CA ILE A 77 2.18 -11.77 -18.56
C ILE A 77 1.08 -11.47 -19.59
N THR A 78 -0.15 -11.30 -19.11
CA THR A 78 -1.28 -10.77 -19.89
C THR A 78 -1.09 -9.29 -20.24
N TYR A 79 -1.98 -8.75 -21.09
CA TYR A 79 -1.88 -7.39 -21.57
C TYR A 79 -1.91 -6.36 -20.42
N MET A 80 -0.87 -5.53 -20.35
CA MET A 80 -0.58 -4.65 -19.22
C MET A 80 -1.33 -3.31 -19.22
N ARG A 81 -2.11 -3.01 -20.28
CA ARG A 81 -2.96 -1.82 -20.36
C ARG A 81 -4.42 -2.26 -20.24
N THR A 82 -4.85 -2.41 -19.00
CA THR A 82 -6.16 -2.90 -18.63
C THR A 82 -6.63 -2.15 -17.40
N ASP A 83 -7.90 -1.79 -17.38
CA ASP A 83 -8.62 -1.40 -16.17
C ASP A 83 -9.26 -2.62 -15.50
N GLY A 84 -9.28 -3.79 -16.15
CA GLY A 84 -9.87 -5.03 -15.66
C GLY A 84 -9.14 -5.65 -14.47
N ILE A 85 -9.93 -6.16 -13.53
CA ILE A 85 -9.46 -6.95 -12.37
C ILE A 85 -10.06 -8.37 -12.36
N ASP A 86 -10.83 -8.73 -13.38
CA ASP A 86 -11.37 -10.07 -13.55
C ASP A 86 -10.26 -11.01 -14.04
N MET A 87 -10.34 -12.27 -13.63
CA MET A 87 -9.37 -13.30 -13.99
C MET A 87 -10.12 -14.47 -14.61
N ALA A 88 -9.61 -14.98 -15.73
CA ALA A 88 -10.23 -16.07 -16.45
C ALA A 88 -10.38 -17.31 -15.54
N PRO A 89 -11.49 -18.08 -15.62
CA PRO A 89 -11.74 -19.22 -14.75
C PRO A 89 -10.61 -20.27 -14.72
N GLU A 90 -9.98 -20.53 -15.87
CA GLU A 90 -8.83 -21.41 -15.99
C GLU A 90 -7.60 -20.88 -15.24
N ALA A 91 -7.37 -19.56 -15.27
CA ALA A 91 -6.28 -18.92 -14.55
C ALA A 91 -6.52 -18.91 -13.03
N VAL A 92 -7.77 -18.71 -12.60
CA VAL A 92 -8.17 -18.87 -11.18
C VAL A 92 -7.88 -20.30 -10.70
N THR A 93 -8.23 -21.30 -11.51
CA THR A 93 -7.96 -22.71 -11.19
C THR A 93 -6.46 -22.97 -11.09
N ALA A 94 -5.68 -22.51 -12.08
CA ALA A 94 -4.23 -22.66 -12.09
C ALA A 94 -3.55 -21.97 -10.88
N ALA A 95 -4.00 -20.77 -10.51
CA ALA A 95 -3.47 -20.05 -9.35
C ALA A 95 -3.75 -20.82 -8.05
N ARG A 96 -4.97 -21.38 -7.89
CA ARG A 96 -5.34 -22.19 -6.72
C ARG A 96 -4.51 -23.46 -6.60
N GLU A 97 -4.26 -24.16 -7.71
CA GLU A 97 -3.37 -25.33 -7.70
C GLU A 97 -1.92 -24.96 -7.38
N ALA A 98 -1.41 -23.86 -7.95
CA ALA A 98 -0.08 -23.35 -7.63
C ALA A 98 0.07 -22.98 -6.14
N ILE A 99 -0.95 -22.36 -5.55
CA ILE A 99 -0.99 -22.04 -4.11
C ILE A 99 -0.99 -23.33 -3.29
N LYS A 100 -1.85 -24.29 -3.63
CA LYS A 100 -1.93 -25.58 -2.92
C LYS A 100 -0.58 -26.31 -2.93
N ALA A 101 0.07 -26.37 -4.09
CA ALA A 101 1.35 -27.04 -4.27
C ALA A 101 2.48 -26.36 -3.50
N ARG A 102 2.49 -25.02 -3.42
CA ARG A 102 3.59 -24.24 -2.80
C ARG A 102 3.39 -23.97 -1.31
N TYR A 103 2.16 -23.74 -0.87
CA TYR A 103 1.87 -23.26 0.49
C TYR A 103 0.98 -24.22 1.30
N GLY A 104 0.29 -25.17 0.65
CA GLY A 104 -0.59 -26.13 1.30
C GLY A 104 -2.08 -25.77 1.18
N ALA A 105 -2.94 -26.75 1.49
CA ALA A 105 -4.38 -26.64 1.31
C ALA A 105 -5.02 -25.54 2.18
N ASP A 106 -4.49 -25.29 3.38
CA ASP A 106 -5.01 -24.27 4.31
C ASP A 106 -4.89 -22.84 3.77
N TYR A 107 -4.04 -22.61 2.77
CA TYR A 107 -3.87 -21.32 2.11
C TYR A 107 -4.80 -21.11 0.91
N VAL A 108 -5.58 -22.13 0.53
CA VAL A 108 -6.52 -22.07 -0.59
C VAL A 108 -7.94 -21.92 -0.03
N PRO A 109 -8.66 -20.82 -0.34
CA PRO A 109 -10.01 -20.65 0.15
C PRO A 109 -10.95 -21.73 -0.39
N ALA A 110 -11.98 -22.08 0.38
CA ALA A 110 -12.97 -23.08 -0.01
C ALA A 110 -13.64 -22.77 -1.37
N ALA A 111 -13.87 -21.49 -1.66
CA ALA A 111 -14.42 -21.01 -2.94
C ALA A 111 -13.43 -20.06 -3.65
N PRO A 112 -13.43 -20.01 -4.99
CA PRO A 112 -12.61 -19.05 -5.73
C PRO A 112 -12.98 -17.61 -5.40
N ARG A 113 -11.99 -16.72 -5.34
CA ARG A 113 -12.21 -15.29 -5.12
C ARG A 113 -12.48 -14.62 -6.46
N ILE A 114 -13.66 -14.02 -6.60
CA ILE A 114 -14.08 -13.34 -7.83
C ILE A 114 -14.00 -11.83 -7.63
N TYR A 115 -13.19 -11.16 -8.44
CA TYR A 115 -13.01 -9.72 -8.44
C TYR A 115 -13.60 -9.14 -9.72
N LYS A 116 -14.48 -8.15 -9.60
CA LYS A 116 -15.11 -7.48 -10.75
C LYS A 116 -15.14 -5.98 -10.52
N ASN A 117 -14.88 -5.23 -11.58
CA ASN A 117 -15.03 -3.78 -11.55
C ASN A 117 -16.50 -3.39 -11.41
N LYS A 118 -16.75 -2.33 -10.64
CA LYS A 118 -18.08 -1.72 -10.49
C LYS A 118 -18.35 -0.57 -11.47
N ALA A 119 -17.32 -0.13 -12.22
CA ALA A 119 -17.40 1.08 -13.05
C ALA A 119 -18.13 0.82 -14.39
N LYS A 120 -19.00 1.76 -14.78
CA LYS A 120 -19.85 1.70 -16.00
C LYS A 120 -19.12 2.04 -17.32
N ASN A 121 -17.92 2.62 -17.24
CA ASN A 121 -17.17 3.13 -18.39
C ASN A 121 -15.90 2.31 -18.72
N ALA A 122 -15.80 1.06 -18.24
CA ALA A 122 -14.73 0.16 -18.66
C ALA A 122 -14.88 -0.06 -20.16
N GLN A 123 -13.98 0.55 -20.95
CA GLN A 123 -14.08 0.51 -22.41
C GLN A 123 -13.78 -0.88 -22.95
N GLU A 124 -13.13 -1.74 -22.16
CA GLU A 124 -12.66 -3.04 -22.61
C GLU A 124 -12.86 -4.10 -21.53
N ALA A 125 -13.52 -5.20 -21.87
CA ALA A 125 -13.61 -6.41 -21.06
C ALA A 125 -12.29 -7.18 -21.10
N HIS A 126 -11.20 -6.55 -20.64
CA HIS A 126 -9.90 -7.16 -20.59
C HIS A 126 -9.64 -7.81 -19.24
N GLU A 127 -8.89 -8.91 -19.28
CA GLU A 127 -8.43 -9.61 -18.10
C GLU A 127 -7.46 -8.74 -17.29
N CYS A 128 -7.32 -9.02 -15.99
CA CYS A 128 -6.27 -8.47 -15.15
C CYS A 128 -4.85 -8.76 -15.65
N ILE A 129 -3.88 -8.01 -15.14
CA ILE A 129 -2.45 -8.24 -15.35
C ILE A 129 -1.99 -9.36 -14.42
N ARG A 130 -1.63 -10.51 -15.01
CA ARG A 130 -1.20 -11.72 -14.31
C ARG A 130 -0.16 -12.50 -15.13
N PRO A 131 0.57 -13.47 -14.53
CA PRO A 131 1.37 -14.41 -15.28
C PRO A 131 0.52 -15.25 -16.25
N THR A 132 1.13 -15.64 -17.37
CA THR A 132 0.57 -16.65 -18.29
C THR A 132 0.72 -18.07 -17.74
N ASP A 133 1.78 -18.33 -16.98
CA ASP A 133 2.03 -19.56 -16.23
C ASP A 133 2.10 -19.25 -14.73
N MET A 134 1.19 -19.83 -13.94
CA MET A 134 1.12 -19.63 -12.48
C MET A 134 2.16 -20.44 -11.72
N ALA A 135 2.68 -21.52 -12.32
CA ALA A 135 3.71 -22.35 -11.72
C ALA A 135 5.09 -21.74 -11.87
N ALA A 136 5.31 -20.92 -12.90
CA ALA A 136 6.58 -20.22 -13.15
C ALA A 136 6.76 -19.03 -12.20
N ASP A 137 7.69 -19.09 -11.26
CA ASP A 137 8.12 -17.90 -10.50
C ASP A 137 9.25 -17.15 -11.24
N ALA A 138 9.63 -15.98 -10.70
CA ALA A 138 10.62 -15.12 -11.33
C ALA A 138 12.02 -15.77 -11.46
N ASP A 139 12.34 -16.75 -10.61
CA ASP A 139 13.61 -17.47 -10.66
C ASP A 139 13.62 -18.52 -11.77
N GLN A 140 12.45 -19.05 -12.14
CA GLN A 140 12.30 -20.02 -13.24
C GLN A 140 12.34 -19.37 -14.62
N LEU A 141 12.00 -18.08 -14.75
CA LEU A 141 11.92 -17.39 -16.05
C LEU A 141 13.26 -16.90 -16.64
N ASN A 142 14.41 -17.15 -15.99
CA ASN A 142 15.74 -16.75 -16.49
C ASN A 142 15.82 -15.28 -17.02
N LEU A 143 15.04 -14.37 -16.41
CA LEU A 143 14.96 -12.96 -16.82
C LEU A 143 16.29 -12.26 -16.49
N LYS A 144 16.99 -11.80 -17.54
CA LYS A 144 18.31 -11.13 -17.40
C LYS A 144 18.20 -9.69 -16.89
N GLU A 145 17.12 -9.00 -17.26
CA GLU A 145 16.89 -7.61 -16.88
C GLU A 145 16.28 -7.52 -15.49
N ALA A 146 16.97 -6.83 -14.57
CA ALA A 146 16.58 -6.75 -13.16
C ALA A 146 15.17 -6.14 -12.97
N ASP A 147 14.81 -5.13 -13.77
CA ASP A 147 13.49 -4.49 -13.69
C ASP A 147 12.37 -5.43 -14.16
N GLN A 148 12.61 -6.24 -15.20
CA GLN A 148 11.65 -7.24 -15.65
C GLN A 148 11.46 -8.32 -14.59
N LYS A 149 12.55 -8.80 -13.98
CA LYS A 149 12.49 -9.80 -12.92
C LYS A 149 11.72 -9.29 -11.70
N LYS A 150 12.01 -8.07 -11.23
CA LYS A 150 11.28 -7.43 -10.11
C LYS A 150 9.80 -7.25 -10.42
N LEU A 151 9.47 -6.76 -11.62
CA LEU A 151 8.08 -6.50 -12.00
C LEU A 151 7.29 -7.80 -12.18
N TYR A 152 7.90 -8.83 -12.77
CA TYR A 152 7.28 -10.15 -12.89
C TYR A 152 7.03 -10.77 -11.52
N ASP A 153 8.03 -10.77 -10.62
CA ASP A 153 7.88 -11.26 -9.24
C ASP A 153 6.72 -10.56 -8.52
N LEU A 154 6.61 -9.24 -8.69
CA LEU A 154 5.51 -8.45 -8.13
C LEU A 154 4.14 -8.92 -8.66
N ILE A 155 4.02 -9.06 -9.99
CA ILE A 155 2.79 -9.50 -10.66
C ILE A 155 2.41 -10.92 -10.22
N TRP A 156 3.39 -11.83 -10.18
CA TRP A 156 3.20 -13.22 -9.78
C TRP A 156 2.72 -13.32 -8.33
N LYS A 157 3.42 -12.66 -7.39
CA LYS A 157 3.03 -12.66 -5.97
C LYS A 157 1.64 -12.09 -5.75
N ARG A 158 1.30 -10.98 -6.42
CA ARG A 158 -0.03 -10.36 -6.34
C ARG A 158 -1.13 -11.28 -6.87
N THR A 159 -0.84 -11.98 -7.96
CA THR A 159 -1.79 -12.90 -8.61
C THR A 159 -2.08 -14.10 -7.73
N LEU A 160 -1.06 -14.73 -7.13
CA LEU A 160 -1.31 -15.81 -6.19
C LEU A 160 -2.02 -15.31 -4.94
N ALA A 161 -1.55 -14.22 -4.33
CA ALA A 161 -2.14 -13.67 -3.13
C ALA A 161 -3.64 -13.36 -3.27
N CYS A 162 -4.09 -12.86 -4.44
CA CYS A 162 -5.51 -12.57 -4.66
C CYS A 162 -6.42 -13.81 -4.61
N GLN A 163 -5.87 -15.03 -4.81
CA GLN A 163 -6.60 -16.29 -4.70
C GLN A 163 -6.30 -17.06 -3.39
N MET A 164 -5.52 -16.49 -2.47
CA MET A 164 -5.18 -17.12 -1.18
C MET A 164 -6.21 -16.83 -0.09
N GLU A 165 -6.12 -17.56 1.02
CA GLU A 165 -6.95 -17.29 2.20
C GLU A 165 -6.67 -15.96 2.87
N SER A 166 -7.70 -15.43 3.53
CA SER A 166 -7.60 -14.21 4.31
C SER A 166 -6.64 -14.40 5.48
N ALA A 167 -5.89 -13.35 5.80
CA ALA A 167 -5.11 -13.33 7.03
C ALA A 167 -6.06 -13.20 8.22
N ARG A 168 -5.89 -14.05 9.24
CA ARG A 168 -6.63 -13.96 10.51
C ARG A 168 -5.70 -13.29 11.53
N LEU A 169 -6.17 -12.19 12.07
CA LEU A 169 -5.42 -11.29 12.92
C LEU A 169 -6.21 -11.07 14.22
N GLU A 170 -5.53 -10.63 15.26
CA GLU A 170 -6.16 -10.05 16.43
C GLU A 170 -5.65 -8.62 16.57
N ARG A 171 -6.57 -7.65 16.54
CA ARG A 171 -6.22 -6.28 16.93
C ARG A 171 -6.15 -6.26 18.45
N THR A 172 -4.97 -5.96 18.97
CA THR A 172 -4.66 -5.97 20.39
C THR A 172 -4.36 -4.56 20.86
N THR A 173 -5.09 -4.13 21.89
CA THR A 173 -4.76 -2.94 22.67
C THR A 173 -4.21 -3.42 24.01
N VAL A 174 -3.02 -2.95 24.36
CA VAL A 174 -2.34 -3.25 25.63
C VAL A 174 -2.18 -1.95 26.39
N ASP A 175 -2.77 -1.87 27.57
CA ASP A 175 -2.47 -0.79 28.52
C ASP A 175 -1.41 -1.28 29.50
N VAL A 176 -0.40 -0.44 29.70
CA VAL A 176 0.72 -0.66 30.61
C VAL A 176 0.71 0.46 31.63
N GLY A 177 0.61 0.11 32.91
CA GLY A 177 0.40 1.09 33.96
C GLY A 177 1.36 0.92 35.14
N SER A 178 1.53 2.01 35.88
CA SER A 178 2.19 1.98 37.20
C SER A 178 1.21 1.58 38.29
N ARG A 179 1.72 1.02 39.39
CA ARG A 179 0.88 0.57 40.53
C ARG A 179 0.09 1.71 41.20
N ASP A 180 0.61 2.93 41.16
CA ASP A 180 -0.02 4.13 41.73
C ASP A 180 -1.03 4.80 40.78
N GLY A 181 -1.23 4.26 39.56
CA GLY A 181 -2.17 4.77 38.57
C GLY A 181 -1.81 6.13 37.97
N GLN A 182 -0.58 6.63 38.20
CA GLN A 182 -0.13 7.93 37.71
C GLN A 182 0.43 7.89 36.28
N VAL A 183 0.85 6.70 35.83
CA VAL A 183 1.37 6.48 34.47
C VAL A 183 0.53 5.41 33.79
N GLU A 184 0.04 5.73 32.60
CA GLU A 184 -0.57 4.79 31.67
C GLU A 184 0.06 5.00 30.29
N LEU A 185 0.50 3.90 29.69
CA LEU A 185 1.03 3.83 28.33
C LEU A 185 0.13 2.88 27.56
N ARG A 186 -0.11 3.19 26.28
CA ARG A 186 -0.92 2.34 25.41
C ARG A 186 -0.10 1.89 24.21
N ALA A 187 -0.18 0.61 23.89
CA ALA A 187 0.28 0.06 22.64
C ALA A 187 -0.91 -0.55 21.89
N THR A 188 -1.10 -0.18 20.63
CA THR A 188 -2.01 -0.86 19.72
C THR A 188 -1.22 -1.58 18.64
N GLY A 189 -1.79 -2.67 18.13
CA GLY A 189 -1.22 -3.40 17.01
C GLY A 189 -1.97 -4.68 16.73
N GLN A 190 -1.34 -5.57 15.97
CA GLN A 190 -1.92 -6.80 15.47
C GLN A 190 -1.05 -8.02 15.80
N VAL A 191 -1.69 -9.06 16.31
CA VAL A 191 -1.12 -10.41 16.41
C VAL A 191 -1.60 -11.22 15.21
N VAL A 192 -0.68 -11.88 14.50
CA VAL A 192 -1.03 -12.74 13.36
C VAL A 192 -1.37 -14.14 13.86
N LEU A 193 -2.62 -14.56 13.72
CA LEU A 193 -3.05 -15.93 14.02
C LEU A 193 -2.85 -16.86 12.81
N PHE A 194 -3.07 -16.32 11.62
CA PHE A 194 -2.84 -16.99 10.35
C PHE A 194 -2.46 -15.94 9.30
N ASP A 195 -1.31 -16.12 8.66
CA ASP A 195 -0.76 -15.15 7.71
C ASP A 195 -1.50 -15.14 6.37
N GLY A 196 -2.08 -16.26 5.94
CA GLY A 196 -2.86 -16.35 4.70
C GLY A 196 -2.08 -15.76 3.52
N PHE A 197 -2.71 -14.87 2.75
CA PHE A 197 -2.07 -14.18 1.64
C PHE A 197 -0.85 -13.32 2.00
N LEU A 198 -0.72 -12.85 3.26
CA LEU A 198 0.40 -12.01 3.70
C LEU A 198 1.74 -12.76 3.65
N LYS A 199 1.70 -14.09 3.63
CA LYS A 199 2.89 -14.93 3.41
C LYS A 199 3.59 -14.65 2.08
N VAL A 200 2.83 -14.17 1.09
CA VAL A 200 3.31 -13.99 -0.29
C VAL A 200 3.35 -12.52 -0.69
N TYR A 201 2.34 -11.74 -0.28
CA TYR A 201 2.19 -10.37 -0.72
C TYR A 201 1.57 -9.47 0.34
N GLU A 202 2.18 -8.30 0.52
CA GLU A 202 1.58 -7.18 1.24
C GLU A 202 1.72 -5.89 0.41
N GLU A 203 0.66 -5.09 0.32
CA GLU A 203 0.69 -3.81 -0.40
C GLU A 203 1.69 -2.83 0.21
N GLY A 204 2.41 -2.12 -0.65
CA GLY A 204 3.20 -0.97 -0.24
C GLY A 204 2.29 0.15 0.28
N ARG A 205 2.80 0.97 1.20
CA ARG A 205 2.09 2.13 1.73
C ARG A 205 2.82 3.41 1.34
N ASP A 206 2.07 4.42 0.94
CA ASP A 206 2.61 5.75 0.61
C ASP A 206 2.92 6.59 1.86
N GLU A 207 2.31 6.24 3.00
CA GLU A 207 2.41 6.94 4.28
C GLU A 207 2.97 6.04 5.39
N VAL A 208 3.20 6.62 6.57
CA VAL A 208 3.66 5.93 7.78
C VAL A 208 2.67 4.82 8.13
N VAL A 209 3.17 3.64 8.51
CA VAL A 209 2.35 2.52 8.97
C VAL A 209 1.50 3.00 10.14
N ASP A 210 0.17 2.89 10.02
CA ASP A 210 -0.77 3.14 11.12
C ASP A 210 -0.31 2.33 12.35
N GLU A 211 -0.35 2.93 13.54
CA GLU A 211 0.07 2.24 14.76
C GLU A 211 -0.71 0.94 14.96
N ASP A 212 -1.99 0.96 14.56
CA ASP A 212 -2.88 -0.19 14.61
C ASP A 212 -2.47 -1.35 13.68
N ASP A 213 -1.57 -1.12 12.73
CA ASP A 213 -1.04 -2.13 11.81
C ASP A 213 0.35 -2.64 12.22
N LYS A 214 0.94 -2.08 13.28
CA LYS A 214 2.19 -2.59 13.85
C LYS A 214 1.95 -3.99 14.43
N ARG A 215 2.98 -4.84 14.42
CA ARG A 215 2.91 -6.17 15.04
C ARG A 215 3.17 -6.06 16.53
N LEU A 216 2.32 -6.69 17.33
CA LEU A 216 2.57 -6.91 18.75
C LEU A 216 2.90 -8.38 19.00
N PRO A 217 3.79 -8.68 19.97
CA PRO A 217 3.90 -10.03 20.49
C PRO A 217 2.64 -10.41 21.26
N GLN A 218 2.46 -11.70 21.53
CA GLN A 218 1.44 -12.14 22.46
C GLN A 218 1.81 -11.68 23.87
N ILE A 219 0.90 -10.95 24.52
CA ILE A 219 1.12 -10.32 25.83
C ILE A 219 0.00 -10.76 26.77
N ALA A 220 0.32 -11.03 28.04
CA ALA A 220 -0.66 -11.39 29.06
C ALA A 220 -0.86 -10.27 30.09
N ARG A 221 -2.09 -10.16 30.62
CA ARG A 221 -2.38 -9.25 31.74
C ARG A 221 -1.55 -9.63 32.96
N GLY A 222 -1.00 -8.63 33.64
CA GLY A 222 -0.15 -8.80 34.83
C GLY A 222 1.33 -9.06 34.52
N GLU A 223 1.70 -9.22 33.26
CA GLU A 223 3.09 -9.35 32.85
C GLU A 223 3.89 -8.08 33.19
N LYS A 224 5.13 -8.25 33.63
CA LYS A 224 6.02 -7.13 33.96
C LYS A 224 6.50 -6.47 32.66
N ALA A 225 6.35 -5.16 32.54
CA ALA A 225 6.82 -4.40 31.39
C ALA A 225 8.20 -3.78 31.69
N GLU A 226 9.25 -4.41 31.16
CA GLU A 226 10.61 -3.88 31.28
C GLU A 226 10.82 -2.68 30.34
N LYS A 227 11.32 -1.58 30.89
CA LYS A 227 11.62 -0.36 30.14
C LYS A 227 13.02 -0.46 29.55
N ARG A 228 13.12 -0.63 28.23
CA ARG A 228 14.42 -0.62 27.52
C ARG A 228 14.92 0.80 27.25
N SER A 229 14.01 1.68 26.84
CA SER A 229 14.28 3.10 26.58
C SER A 229 13.01 3.91 26.76
N VAL A 230 13.16 5.18 27.16
CA VAL A 230 12.08 6.15 27.24
C VAL A 230 12.56 7.40 26.49
N THR A 231 12.01 7.63 25.30
CA THR A 231 12.48 8.66 24.39
C THR A 231 11.37 9.68 24.15
N PRO A 232 11.53 10.95 24.58
CA PRO A 232 10.59 12.00 24.22
C PRO A 232 10.79 12.39 22.76
N GLU A 233 9.70 12.44 21.99
CA GLU A 233 9.70 12.89 20.60
C GLU A 233 8.86 14.15 20.43
N GLN A 234 9.39 15.14 19.71
CA GLN A 234 8.66 16.34 19.35
C GLN A 234 8.03 16.17 17.97
N HIS A 235 6.74 16.46 17.87
CA HIS A 235 6.01 16.42 16.61
C HIS A 235 5.48 17.80 16.22
N PHE A 236 5.37 18.03 14.92
CA PHE A 236 4.73 19.21 14.33
C PHE A 236 3.65 18.76 13.34
N THR A 237 2.58 19.53 13.21
CA THR A 237 1.61 19.33 12.13
C THR A 237 2.30 19.53 10.79
N GLN A 238 2.24 18.52 9.94
CA GLN A 238 2.81 18.59 8.59
C GLN A 238 1.75 19.09 7.59
N PRO A 239 2.13 19.88 6.57
CA PRO A 239 1.23 20.14 5.46
C PRO A 239 0.92 18.85 4.69
N PRO A 240 -0.17 18.80 3.90
CA PRO A 240 -0.46 17.65 3.05
C PRO A 240 0.74 17.25 2.19
N PRO A 241 1.05 15.94 2.08
CA PRO A 241 2.20 15.48 1.32
C PRO A 241 2.02 15.81 -0.17
N ARG A 242 3.13 16.14 -0.83
CA ARG A 242 3.13 16.26 -2.30
C ARG A 242 2.88 14.91 -2.96
N TYR A 243 2.30 14.94 -4.15
CA TYR A 243 2.14 13.75 -4.96
C TYR A 243 3.49 13.10 -5.33
N THR A 244 3.58 11.79 -5.21
CA THR A 244 4.45 10.93 -6.02
C THR A 244 3.78 10.62 -7.37
N GLU A 245 4.51 10.02 -8.31
CA GLU A 245 3.89 9.47 -9.53
C GLU A 245 2.76 8.48 -9.19
N ALA A 246 2.97 7.59 -8.22
CA ALA A 246 1.95 6.62 -7.77
C ALA A 246 0.67 7.31 -7.28
N THR A 247 0.80 8.26 -6.35
CA THR A 247 -0.35 8.97 -5.80
C THR A 247 -1.03 9.88 -6.82
N LEU A 248 -0.30 10.39 -7.83
CA LEU A 248 -0.88 11.13 -8.94
C LEU A 248 -1.70 10.21 -9.85
N VAL A 249 -1.17 9.04 -10.22
CA VAL A 249 -1.89 8.04 -11.01
C VAL A 249 -3.15 7.57 -10.28
N LYS A 250 -3.04 7.32 -8.97
CA LYS A 250 -4.20 7.00 -8.12
C LYS A 250 -5.23 8.12 -8.17
N LYS A 251 -4.81 9.37 -8.03
CA LYS A 251 -5.73 10.51 -8.02
C LYS A 251 -6.41 10.72 -9.38
N MET A 252 -5.66 10.53 -10.47
CA MET A 252 -6.17 10.55 -11.84
C MET A 252 -7.26 9.49 -12.04
N GLU A 253 -7.01 8.25 -11.61
CA GLU A 253 -8.00 7.16 -11.65
C GLU A 253 -9.26 7.48 -10.83
N GLU A 254 -9.11 7.95 -9.58
CA GLU A 254 -10.24 8.33 -8.71
C GLU A 254 -11.12 9.42 -9.33
N LEU A 255 -10.51 10.36 -10.06
CA LEU A 255 -11.21 11.45 -10.75
C LEU A 255 -11.76 11.04 -12.12
N GLY A 256 -11.50 9.80 -12.59
CA GLY A 256 -11.89 9.36 -13.94
C GLY A 256 -11.06 9.98 -15.07
N ILE A 257 -9.99 10.70 -14.73
CA ILE A 257 -9.11 11.42 -15.65
C ILE A 257 -7.96 10.50 -16.07
N GLY A 258 -7.79 10.34 -17.38
CA GLY A 258 -6.80 9.41 -17.93
C GLY A 258 -7.29 7.97 -17.96
N ARG A 259 -6.50 7.12 -18.60
CA ARG A 259 -6.80 5.71 -18.89
C ARG A 259 -5.52 4.88 -18.73
N PRO A 260 -5.61 3.55 -18.65
CA PRO A 260 -4.44 2.66 -18.65
C PRO A 260 -3.38 3.02 -19.71
N SER A 261 -3.82 3.43 -20.90
CA SER A 261 -2.95 3.85 -22.00
C SER A 261 -2.29 5.22 -21.83
N THR A 262 -2.79 6.07 -20.93
CA THR A 262 -2.37 7.48 -20.81
C THR A 262 -1.72 7.87 -19.48
N TYR A 263 -1.86 7.08 -18.40
CA TYR A 263 -1.26 7.45 -17.10
C TYR A 263 0.24 7.74 -17.18
N ALA A 264 1.01 6.82 -17.76
CA ALA A 264 2.46 6.98 -17.87
C ALA A 264 2.86 8.13 -18.81
N SER A 265 2.12 8.32 -19.92
CA SER A 265 2.42 9.40 -20.86
C SER A 265 2.11 10.77 -20.26
N VAL A 266 0.97 10.94 -19.58
CA VAL A 266 0.61 12.19 -18.88
C VAL A 266 1.67 12.55 -17.85
N VAL A 267 1.99 11.62 -16.94
CA VAL A 267 3.00 11.84 -15.89
C VAL A 267 4.35 12.21 -16.48
N THR A 268 4.72 11.65 -17.64
CA THR A 268 5.98 11.99 -18.25
C THR A 268 5.95 13.30 -19.01
N THR A 269 4.87 13.60 -19.76
CA THR A 269 4.74 14.83 -20.53
C THR A 269 4.78 16.06 -19.65
N ILE A 270 4.14 16.03 -18.47
CA ILE A 270 4.19 17.18 -17.55
C ILE A 270 5.59 17.44 -16.98
N GLN A 271 6.43 16.39 -16.91
CA GLN A 271 7.83 16.49 -16.49
C GLN A 271 8.73 16.98 -17.65
N GLU A 272 8.62 16.36 -18.83
CA GLU A 272 9.41 16.73 -20.02
C GLU A 272 9.12 18.16 -20.50
N ARG A 273 7.90 18.67 -20.29
CA ARG A 273 7.53 20.06 -20.60
C ARG A 273 7.86 21.05 -19.47
N GLU A 274 8.49 20.59 -18.40
CA GLU A 274 8.94 21.40 -17.26
C GLU A 274 7.78 22.12 -16.54
N TYR A 275 6.58 21.52 -16.52
CA TYR A 275 5.50 22.00 -15.67
C TYR A 275 5.66 21.53 -14.23
N VAL A 276 6.29 20.38 -14.07
CA VAL A 276 6.56 19.72 -12.78
C VAL A 276 7.96 19.14 -12.83
N ARG A 277 8.74 19.31 -11.76
CA ARG A 277 9.98 18.54 -11.56
C ARG A 277 9.80 17.44 -10.53
N LYS A 278 10.57 16.37 -10.68
CA LYS A 278 10.66 15.30 -9.68
C LYS A 278 11.85 15.54 -8.78
N ASP A 279 11.61 15.52 -7.47
CA ASP A 279 12.63 15.70 -6.44
C ASP A 279 12.34 14.74 -5.29
N LYS A 280 13.30 13.86 -4.97
CA LYS A 280 13.15 12.78 -3.97
C LYS A 280 11.81 12.03 -4.10
N ASN A 281 11.46 11.62 -5.32
CA ASN A 281 10.19 10.96 -5.68
C ASN A 281 8.91 11.79 -5.47
N ARG A 282 9.01 13.08 -5.17
CA ARG A 282 7.88 14.00 -5.08
C ARG A 282 7.81 14.89 -6.31
N LEU A 283 6.60 15.13 -6.79
CA LEU A 283 6.28 16.02 -7.89
C LEU A 283 6.09 17.43 -7.36
N ILE A 284 6.93 18.35 -7.82
CA ILE A 284 6.94 19.76 -7.41
C ILE A 284 6.56 20.60 -8.63
N PRO A 285 5.45 21.38 -8.56
CA PRO A 285 5.07 22.24 -9.67
C PRO A 285 6.08 23.40 -9.82
N GLU A 286 6.59 23.55 -11.03
CA GLU A 286 7.47 24.64 -11.43
C GLU A 286 6.69 25.94 -11.66
N ASP A 287 7.39 27.07 -11.67
CA ASP A 287 6.77 28.39 -11.89
C ASP A 287 6.00 28.43 -13.21
N LYS A 288 6.55 27.82 -14.27
CA LYS A 288 5.89 27.65 -15.56
C LYS A 288 4.57 26.90 -15.44
N GLY A 289 4.54 25.79 -14.70
CA GLY A 289 3.32 25.00 -14.46
C GLY A 289 2.28 25.79 -13.67
N ARG A 290 2.70 26.54 -12.66
CA ARG A 290 1.82 27.39 -11.85
C ARG A 290 1.21 28.51 -12.68
N LEU A 291 2.01 29.20 -13.49
CA LEU A 291 1.54 30.31 -14.32
C LEU A 291 0.55 29.85 -15.39
N VAL A 292 0.84 28.74 -16.07
CA VAL A 292 -0.09 28.14 -17.05
C VAL A 292 -1.39 27.70 -16.37
N THR A 293 -1.30 27.06 -15.20
CA THR A 293 -2.50 26.65 -14.44
C THR A 293 -3.34 27.86 -14.04
N ALA A 294 -2.72 28.92 -13.52
CA ALA A 294 -3.44 30.14 -13.14
C ALA A 294 -4.13 30.79 -14.35
N PHE A 295 -3.44 30.85 -15.50
CA PHE A 295 -4.02 31.36 -16.74
C PHE A 295 -5.23 30.52 -17.20
N LEU A 296 -5.09 29.20 -17.27
CA LEU A 296 -6.18 28.32 -17.71
C LEU A 296 -7.37 28.34 -16.75
N THR A 297 -7.15 28.37 -15.43
CA THR A 297 -8.23 28.45 -14.44
C THR A 297 -9.00 29.77 -14.52
N ASN A 298 -8.33 30.88 -14.84
CA ASN A 298 -8.98 32.19 -14.92
C ASN A 298 -9.72 32.43 -16.24
N TYR A 299 -9.20 31.95 -17.38
CA TYR A 299 -9.74 32.27 -18.70
C TYR A 299 -10.42 31.08 -19.42
N PHE A 300 -10.11 29.84 -19.02
CA PHE A 300 -10.55 28.61 -19.68
C PHE A 300 -11.07 27.56 -18.69
N ARG A 301 -11.60 28.00 -17.54
CA ARG A 301 -11.98 27.16 -16.39
C ARG A 301 -12.69 25.85 -16.77
N ARG A 302 -13.71 25.93 -17.64
CA ARG A 302 -14.49 24.77 -18.10
C ARG A 302 -13.61 23.62 -18.63
N TYR A 303 -12.52 23.92 -19.32
CA TYR A 303 -11.66 22.93 -19.96
C TYR A 303 -10.62 22.30 -19.01
N VAL A 304 -10.51 22.80 -17.78
CA VAL A 304 -9.58 22.29 -16.76
C VAL A 304 -10.29 21.82 -15.49
N GLU A 305 -11.63 21.83 -15.49
CA GLU A 305 -12.44 21.25 -14.44
C GLU A 305 -12.41 19.72 -14.52
N TYR A 306 -12.26 19.06 -13.37
CA TYR A 306 -12.12 17.62 -13.29
C TYR A 306 -13.33 16.89 -13.86
N ASP A 307 -14.55 17.36 -13.56
CA ASP A 307 -15.79 16.72 -14.02
C ASP A 307 -16.04 16.87 -15.52
N PHE A 308 -15.39 17.84 -16.18
CA PHE A 308 -15.48 18.03 -17.62
C PHE A 308 -14.48 17.15 -18.40
N THR A 309 -13.39 16.74 -17.74
CA THR A 309 -12.23 16.05 -18.34
C THR A 309 -12.43 14.53 -18.39
#